data_AF-A0A0R3X6R7-F1
#
_entry.id   AF-A0A0R3X6R7-F1
#
_cell.length_a   1.000
_cell.length_b   1.000
_cell.length_c   1.000
_cell.angle_alpha   90.00
_cell.angle_beta   90.00
_cell.angle_gamma   90.00
#
_symmetry.space_group_name_H-M   'P 1'
#
loop_
_entity.id
_entity.type
_entity.pdbx_description
1 polymer ?
#
loop_
_entity_poly.entity_id
_entity_poly.type
_entity_poly.pdbx_seq_one_letter_code
_entity_poly.pdbx_strand_id
1 'polypeptide(L)'
;LYMFQIGFYAHSFYAALRLDVRRKDTSVLLIHHVLTIALLSFSFFAKFHRVGLLVLFLHDISDVILELGKFFIAVRSKYPEYANILEHIANCLFAAFVLSWFYLRIYLFPTKVIYGTTWGVYLTHLDREAYFFLFFNTMLTTLYLLHIYWSYFIVVMLGKIAMGRMPKIEDERDFDSDTSSNGVCKPAMANGIRKKEKSQ
;
A
#
# COMPACT_ATOMS: atom_id res chain seq x y z
N LEU A 1 4.21 4.84 27.93
CA LEU A 1 3.67 4.41 26.62
C LEU A 1 3.59 5.56 25.61
N TYR A 2 2.79 6.60 25.83
CA TYR A 2 2.60 7.66 24.82
C TYR A 2 3.85 8.46 24.43
N MET A 3 4.67 8.86 25.40
CA MET A 3 5.96 9.52 25.10
C MET A 3 6.96 8.58 24.42
N PHE A 4 6.90 7.28 24.75
CA PHE A 4 7.70 6.25 24.08
C PHE A 4 7.24 6.04 22.63
N GLN A 5 5.92 6.10 22.39
CA GLN A 5 5.32 6.03 21.07
C GLN A 5 5.71 7.22 20.19
N ILE A 6 5.65 8.44 20.73
CA ILE A 6 6.07 9.67 20.02
C ILE A 6 7.56 9.61 19.67
N GLY A 7 8.39 9.11 20.59
CA GLY A 7 9.82 8.88 20.34
C GLY A 7 10.09 7.86 19.23
N PHE A 8 9.40 6.71 19.26
CA PHE A 8 9.51 5.68 18.21
C PHE A 8 9.07 6.22 16.84
N TYR A 9 7.97 6.97 16.80
CA TYR A 9 7.43 7.52 15.55
C TYR A 9 8.26 8.68 14.98
N ALA A 10 8.84 9.54 15.82
CA ALA A 10 9.81 10.54 15.38
C ALA A 10 11.08 9.90 14.81
N HIS A 11 11.55 8.81 15.42
CA HIS A 11 12.69 8.04 14.93
C HIS A 11 12.37 7.34 13.59
N SER A 12 11.19 6.72 13.44
CA SER A 12 10.74 6.11 12.18
C SER A 12 10.57 7.14 11.05
N PHE A 13 10.08 8.34 11.37
CA PHE A 13 9.99 9.45 10.41
C PHE A 13 11.37 9.92 9.94
N TYR A 14 12.31 10.08 10.86
CA TYR A 14 13.70 10.44 10.54
C TYR A 14 14.40 9.36 9.71
N ALA A 15 14.18 8.08 10.01
CA ALA A 15 14.71 6.96 9.24
C ALA A 15 14.14 6.91 7.81
N ALA A 16 12.83 7.15 7.65
CA ALA A 16 12.17 7.19 6.34
C ALA A 16 12.65 8.37 5.47
N LEU A 17 12.93 9.54 6.08
CA LEU A 17 13.50 10.69 5.37
C LEU A 17 14.93 10.44 4.87
N ARG A 18 15.77 9.75 5.66
CA ARG A 18 17.19 9.55 5.32
C ARG A 18 17.46 8.38 4.39
N LEU A 19 16.67 7.32 4.44
CA LEU A 19 16.98 6.07 3.72
C LEU A 19 16.30 5.96 2.35
N ASP A 20 15.30 6.79 2.03
CA ASP A 20 14.37 6.49 0.93
C ASP A 20 14.11 7.71 0.00
N VAL A 21 15.12 8.57 -0.18
CA VAL A 21 15.05 9.82 -1.00
C VAL A 21 14.78 9.59 -2.51
N ARG A 22 14.61 8.35 -2.99
CA ARG A 22 14.73 8.04 -4.43
C ARG A 22 13.56 7.27 -5.08
N ARG A 23 12.31 7.41 -4.60
CA ARG A 23 11.12 6.91 -5.33
C ARG A 23 9.81 7.66 -5.02
N LYS A 24 8.92 7.76 -6.02
CA LYS A 24 7.61 8.45 -5.89
C LYS A 24 6.71 7.79 -4.84
N ASP A 25 6.71 6.47 -4.76
CA ASP A 25 5.93 5.74 -3.75
C ASP A 25 6.46 5.90 -2.33
N THR A 26 7.73 6.26 -2.17
CA THR A 26 8.28 6.62 -0.86
C THR A 26 7.60 7.87 -0.30
N SER A 27 7.35 8.88 -1.15
CA SER A 27 6.71 10.12 -0.68
C SER A 27 5.30 9.85 -0.17
N VAL A 28 4.56 8.99 -0.86
CA VAL A 28 3.21 8.58 -0.47
C VAL A 28 3.21 7.76 0.83
N LEU A 29 4.16 6.83 0.97
CA LEU A 29 4.36 6.04 2.19
C LEU A 29 4.81 6.92 3.37
N LEU A 30 5.65 7.93 3.15
CA LEU A 30 6.06 8.88 4.17
C LEU A 30 4.87 9.72 4.66
N ILE A 31 4.05 10.23 3.74
CA ILE A 31 2.82 10.96 4.06
C ILE A 31 1.87 10.07 4.88
N HIS A 32 1.73 8.79 4.52
CA HIS A 32 0.96 7.82 5.28
C HIS A 32 1.44 7.69 6.74
N HIS A 33 2.74 7.50 6.94
CA HIS A 33 3.31 7.39 8.28
C HIS A 33 3.11 8.67 9.08
N VAL A 34 3.35 9.85 8.49
CA VAL A 34 3.08 11.12 9.15
C VAL A 34 1.60 11.25 9.55
N LEU A 35 0.68 10.90 8.66
CA LEU A 35 -0.76 10.95 8.92
C LEU A 35 -1.17 9.99 10.04
N THR A 36 -0.72 8.75 10.04
CA THR A 36 -1.06 7.76 11.08
C THR A 36 -0.48 8.15 12.44
N ILE A 37 0.74 8.70 12.48
CA ILE A 37 1.38 9.24 13.70
C ILE A 37 0.58 10.41 14.25
N ALA A 38 0.24 11.36 13.39
CA ALA A 38 -0.53 12.54 13.78
C ALA A 38 -1.93 12.14 14.24
N LEU A 39 -2.58 11.18 13.57
CA LEU A 39 -3.91 10.68 13.91
C LEU A 39 -3.90 9.95 15.26
N LEU A 40 -2.88 9.13 15.55
CA LEU A 40 -2.73 8.47 16.84
C LEU A 40 -2.44 9.47 17.97
N SER A 41 -1.56 10.45 17.71
CA SER A 41 -1.22 11.51 18.66
C SER A 41 -2.45 12.37 18.98
N PHE A 42 -3.19 12.77 17.97
CA PHE A 42 -4.41 13.57 18.13
C PHE A 42 -5.54 12.77 18.80
N SER A 43 -5.70 11.49 18.44
CA SER A 43 -6.65 10.59 19.09
C SER A 43 -6.37 10.42 20.59
N PHE A 44 -5.11 10.54 21.02
CA PHE A 44 -4.73 10.54 22.43
C PHE A 44 -5.15 11.81 23.15
N PHE A 45 -4.85 12.98 22.58
CA PHE A 45 -5.23 14.27 23.17
C PHE A 45 -6.75 14.46 23.22
N ALA A 46 -7.46 14.04 22.18
CA ALA A 46 -8.91 14.22 22.04
C ALA A 46 -9.75 13.08 22.65
N LYS A 47 -9.13 12.15 23.41
CA LYS A 47 -9.78 11.00 24.08
C LYS A 47 -10.47 9.97 23.16
N PHE A 48 -10.32 10.03 21.83
CA PHE A 48 -10.91 9.09 20.85
C PHE A 48 -10.17 7.75 20.72
N HIS A 49 -9.56 7.25 21.79
CA HIS A 49 -8.72 6.05 21.80
C HIS A 49 -9.34 4.83 21.11
N ARG A 50 -10.65 4.63 21.25
CA ARG A 50 -11.37 3.50 20.62
C ARG A 50 -11.31 3.56 19.10
N VAL A 51 -11.44 4.76 18.53
CA VAL A 51 -11.41 4.95 17.07
C VAL A 51 -9.98 4.81 16.55
N GLY A 52 -9.00 5.42 17.24
CA GLY A 52 -7.59 5.27 16.87
C GLY A 52 -7.10 3.82 16.89
N LEU A 53 -7.51 3.04 17.91
CA LEU A 53 -7.19 1.60 18.00
C LEU A 53 -7.86 0.78 16.90
N LEU A 54 -9.11 1.10 16.54
CA LEU A 54 -9.79 0.43 15.43
C LEU A 54 -9.04 0.68 14.11
N VAL A 55 -8.63 1.93 13.85
CA VAL A 55 -7.83 2.25 12.66
C VAL A 55 -6.54 1.43 12.62
N LEU A 56 -5.78 1.42 13.72
CA LEU A 56 -4.53 0.67 13.81
C LEU A 56 -4.73 -0.82 13.55
N PHE A 57 -5.73 -1.43 14.20
CA PHE A 57 -6.03 -2.85 14.05
C PHE A 57 -6.41 -3.24 12.61
N LEU A 58 -7.20 -2.40 11.93
CA LEU A 58 -7.59 -2.65 10.54
C LEU A 58 -6.40 -2.58 9.58
N HIS A 59 -5.45 -1.70 9.86
CA HIS A 59 -4.21 -1.58 9.10
C HIS A 59 -3.31 -2.80 9.28
N ASP A 60 -2.99 -3.13 10.53
CA ASP A 60 -1.99 -4.14 10.89
C ASP A 60 -2.33 -5.52 10.34
N ILE A 61 -3.61 -5.92 10.34
CA ILE A 61 -4.01 -7.24 9.82
C ILE A 61 -3.62 -7.40 8.35
N SER A 62 -3.97 -6.42 7.51
CA SER A 62 -3.68 -6.47 6.07
C SER A 62 -2.17 -6.43 5.79
N ASP A 63 -1.42 -5.66 6.58
CA ASP A 63 0.02 -5.50 6.38
C ASP A 63 0.79 -6.75 6.83
N VAL A 64 0.38 -7.40 7.93
CA VAL A 64 0.94 -8.69 8.37
C VAL A 64 0.78 -9.76 7.28
N ILE A 65 -0.39 -9.85 6.64
CA ILE A 65 -0.61 -10.83 5.56
C ILE A 65 0.32 -10.54 4.36
N LEU A 66 0.52 -9.26 4.02
CA LEU A 66 1.42 -8.85 2.94
C LEU A 66 2.89 -9.15 3.25
N GLU A 67 3.34 -8.86 4.47
CA GLU A 67 4.71 -9.16 4.90
C GLU A 67 4.99 -10.66 4.93
N LEU A 68 4.02 -11.46 5.40
CA LEU A 68 4.10 -12.91 5.32
C LEU A 68 4.22 -13.37 3.86
N GLY A 69 3.39 -12.86 2.95
CA GLY A 69 3.47 -13.19 1.52
C GLY A 69 4.86 -12.93 0.94
N LYS A 70 5.46 -11.76 1.23
CA LYS A 70 6.83 -11.43 0.80
C LYS A 70 7.87 -12.35 1.42
N PHE A 71 7.72 -12.70 2.69
CA PHE A 71 8.62 -13.63 3.38
C PHE A 71 8.61 -15.02 2.71
N PHE A 72 7.43 -15.58 2.41
CA PHE A 72 7.33 -16.86 1.72
C PHE A 72 7.95 -16.83 0.32
N ILE A 73 7.79 -15.73 -0.42
CA ILE A 73 8.46 -15.53 -1.73
C ILE A 73 9.99 -15.45 -1.56
N ALA A 74 10.48 -14.77 -0.53
CA ALA A 74 11.92 -14.69 -0.26
C ALA A 74 12.50 -16.06 0.14
N VAL A 75 11.78 -16.82 0.97
CA VAL A 75 12.17 -18.18 1.39
C VAL A 75 12.21 -19.14 0.21
N ARG A 76 11.28 -19.02 -0.75
CA ARG A 76 11.31 -19.79 -2.01
C ARG A 76 12.66 -19.65 -2.73
N SER A 77 13.20 -18.43 -2.83
CA SER A 77 14.48 -18.19 -3.51
C SER A 77 15.65 -18.89 -2.83
N LYS A 78 15.53 -19.21 -1.54
CA LYS A 78 16.58 -19.83 -0.72
C LYS A 78 16.47 -21.37 -0.69
N TYR A 79 15.27 -21.91 -0.85
CA TYR A 79 14.99 -23.36 -0.78
C TYR A 79 14.21 -23.83 -2.02
N PRO A 80 14.90 -24.10 -3.15
CA PRO A 80 14.25 -24.48 -4.40
C PRO A 80 13.56 -25.86 -4.35
N GLU A 81 13.96 -26.74 -3.44
CA GLU A 81 13.36 -28.08 -3.28
C GLU A 81 11.87 -28.04 -2.91
N TYR A 82 11.44 -27.00 -2.20
CA TYR A 82 10.05 -26.79 -1.78
C TYR A 82 9.30 -25.75 -2.62
N ALA A 83 9.88 -25.30 -3.75
CA ALA A 83 9.41 -24.13 -4.49
C ALA A 83 7.93 -24.19 -4.88
N ASN A 84 7.42 -25.36 -5.29
CA ASN A 84 6.02 -25.53 -5.69
C ASN A 84 5.03 -25.30 -4.53
N ILE A 85 5.37 -25.78 -3.32
CA ILE A 85 4.53 -25.63 -2.13
C ILE A 85 4.57 -24.17 -1.65
N LEU A 86 5.77 -23.58 -1.60
CA LEU A 86 5.97 -22.18 -1.25
C LEU A 86 5.25 -21.22 -2.22
N GLU A 87 5.24 -21.53 -3.51
CA GLU A 87 4.51 -20.76 -4.53
C GLU A 87 3.00 -20.82 -4.32
N HIS A 88 2.45 -22.00 -4.00
CA HIS A 88 1.03 -22.13 -3.71
C HIS A 88 0.61 -21.34 -2.46
N ILE A 89 1.45 -21.38 -1.41
CA ILE A 89 1.24 -20.61 -0.18
C ILE A 89 1.35 -19.10 -0.46
N ALA A 90 2.34 -18.67 -1.23
CA ALA A 90 2.51 -17.26 -1.59
C ALA A 90 1.31 -16.73 -2.40
N ASN A 91 0.81 -17.51 -3.36
CA ASN A 91 -0.37 -17.15 -4.14
C ASN A 91 -1.64 -17.09 -3.26
N CYS A 92 -1.79 -18.01 -2.31
CA CYS A 92 -2.88 -17.99 -1.34
C CYS A 92 -2.81 -16.75 -0.43
N LEU A 93 -1.62 -16.42 0.10
CA LEU A 93 -1.40 -15.22 0.92
C LEU A 93 -1.63 -13.94 0.11
N PHE A 94 -1.24 -13.93 -1.16
CA PHE A 94 -1.51 -12.81 -2.04
C PHE A 94 -3.02 -12.61 -2.25
N ALA A 95 -3.78 -13.68 -2.49
CA ALA A 95 -5.24 -13.61 -2.58
C ALA A 95 -5.88 -13.17 -1.25
N ALA A 96 -5.42 -13.70 -0.12
CA ALA A 96 -5.88 -13.30 1.21
C ALA A 96 -5.57 -11.83 1.53
N PHE A 97 -4.41 -11.33 1.10
CA PHE A 97 -4.06 -9.92 1.18
C PHE A 97 -5.05 -9.05 0.41
N VAL A 98 -5.33 -9.39 -0.86
CA VAL A 98 -6.29 -8.64 -1.69
C VAL A 98 -7.67 -8.62 -1.03
N LEU A 99 -8.17 -9.77 -0.59
CA LEU A 99 -9.49 -9.88 0.05
C LEU A 99 -9.56 -9.07 1.36
N SER A 100 -8.56 -9.23 2.22
CA SER A 100 -8.49 -8.49 3.49
C SER A 100 -8.37 -6.98 3.27
N TRP A 101 -7.62 -6.55 2.24
CA TRP A 101 -7.48 -5.14 1.88
C TRP A 101 -8.83 -4.50 1.53
N PHE A 102 -9.56 -5.10 0.59
CA PHE A 102 -10.87 -4.56 0.18
C PHE A 102 -11.89 -4.61 1.32
N TYR A 103 -11.91 -5.70 2.10
CA TYR A 103 -12.86 -5.82 3.20
C TYR A 103 -12.56 -4.84 4.35
N LEU A 104 -11.33 -4.80 4.84
CA LEU A 104 -10.99 -4.01 6.02
C LEU A 104 -10.87 -2.52 5.70
N ARG A 105 -10.20 -2.16 4.60
CA ARG A 105 -9.87 -0.76 4.28
C ARG A 105 -10.90 -0.05 3.40
N ILE A 106 -11.57 -0.77 2.50
CA ILE A 106 -12.58 -0.16 1.61
C ILE A 106 -14.00 -0.30 2.17
N TYR A 107 -14.36 -1.45 2.73
CA TYR A 107 -15.70 -1.63 3.27
C TYR A 107 -15.79 -1.21 4.75
N LEU A 108 -14.99 -1.80 5.63
CA LEU A 108 -15.15 -1.63 7.07
C LEU A 108 -14.69 -0.27 7.58
N PHE A 109 -13.61 0.29 7.01
CA PHE A 109 -13.08 1.59 7.40
C PHE A 109 -14.11 2.74 7.23
N PRO A 110 -14.69 3.02 6.06
CA PRO A 110 -15.65 4.11 5.93
C PRO A 110 -16.97 3.83 6.68
N THR A 111 -17.45 2.59 6.66
CA THR A 111 -18.76 2.24 7.25
C THR A 111 -18.74 2.18 8.78
N LYS A 112 -17.61 1.85 9.41
CA LYS A 112 -17.52 1.79 10.89
C LYS A 112 -16.76 2.97 11.48
N VAL A 113 -15.65 3.38 10.86
CA VAL A 113 -14.78 4.44 11.42
C VAL A 113 -15.30 5.82 11.04
N ILE A 114 -15.47 6.10 9.74
CA ILE A 114 -15.91 7.44 9.28
C ILE A 114 -17.39 7.68 9.66
N TYR A 115 -18.27 6.72 9.37
CA TYR A 115 -19.68 6.84 9.74
C TYR A 115 -19.86 6.98 11.26
N GLY A 116 -19.14 6.18 12.05
CA GLY A 116 -19.22 6.23 13.52
C GLY A 116 -18.73 7.56 14.10
N THR A 117 -17.67 8.13 13.53
CA THR A 117 -17.15 9.44 13.95
C THR A 117 -18.01 10.61 13.48
N THR A 118 -18.56 10.54 12.27
CA THR A 118 -19.44 11.58 11.70
C THR A 118 -20.79 11.62 12.42
N TRP A 119 -21.40 10.46 12.67
CA TRP A 119 -22.66 10.35 13.41
C TRP A 119 -22.48 10.74 14.88
N GLY A 120 -21.33 10.42 15.47
CA GLY A 120 -20.96 10.89 16.81
C GLY A 120 -21.02 12.41 16.93
N VAL A 121 -20.45 13.14 15.95
CA VAL A 121 -20.49 14.62 15.91
C VAL A 121 -21.90 15.17 15.85
N TYR A 122 -22.76 14.57 15.01
CA TYR A 122 -24.16 15.00 14.86
C TYR A 122 -24.95 14.87 16.18
N LEU A 123 -24.62 13.88 17.01
CA LEU A 123 -25.36 13.60 18.25
C LEU A 123 -24.84 14.34 19.48
N THR A 124 -23.52 14.59 19.62
CA THR A 124 -22.96 15.03 20.91
C THR A 124 -22.51 16.50 21.00
N HIS A 125 -22.20 17.20 19.91
CA HIS A 125 -21.56 18.52 20.02
C HIS A 125 -21.96 19.52 18.94
N LEU A 126 -23.01 20.31 19.22
CA LEU A 126 -23.33 21.52 18.45
C LEU A 126 -22.56 22.77 18.93
N ASP A 127 -21.91 22.73 20.10
CA ASP A 127 -21.21 23.88 20.67
C ASP A 127 -19.73 23.60 21.03
N ARG A 128 -18.87 24.51 20.58
CA ARG A 128 -17.45 24.76 20.89
C ARG A 128 -16.41 23.65 20.59
N GLU A 129 -16.72 22.36 20.64
CA GLU A 129 -15.73 21.29 20.36
C GLU A 129 -15.71 20.80 18.89
N ALA A 130 -16.61 21.32 18.05
CA ALA A 130 -16.76 20.90 16.66
C ALA A 130 -15.45 20.99 15.84
N TYR A 131 -14.58 21.97 16.10
CA TYR A 131 -13.32 22.14 15.36
C TYR A 131 -12.36 20.94 15.50
N PHE A 132 -12.22 20.36 16.70
CA PHE A 132 -11.33 19.21 16.93
C PHE A 132 -11.85 17.95 16.22
N PHE A 133 -13.17 17.75 16.22
CA PHE A 133 -13.81 16.64 15.53
C PHE A 133 -13.76 16.78 14.01
N LEU A 134 -13.98 17.99 13.47
CA LEU A 134 -13.85 18.25 12.04
C LEU A 134 -12.42 17.98 11.58
N PHE A 135 -11.43 18.47 12.31
CA PHE A 135 -10.02 18.17 12.03
C PHE A 135 -9.75 16.65 12.05
N PHE A 136 -10.21 15.93 13.05
CA PHE A 136 -10.04 14.47 13.11
C PHE A 136 -10.72 13.73 11.94
N ASN A 137 -11.92 14.14 11.56
CA ASN A 137 -12.63 13.59 10.39
C ASN A 137 -11.90 13.89 9.07
N THR A 138 -11.30 15.09 8.93
CA THR A 138 -10.50 15.40 7.73
C THR A 138 -9.25 14.52 7.64
N MET A 139 -8.59 14.23 8.77
CA MET A 139 -7.46 13.30 8.80
C MET A 139 -7.88 11.87 8.45
N LEU A 140 -9.00 11.38 9.01
CA LEU A 140 -9.57 10.06 8.68
C LEU A 140 -9.95 9.95 7.19
N THR A 141 -10.52 11.01 6.63
CA THR A 141 -10.88 11.08 5.21
C THR A 141 -9.64 11.06 4.33
N THR A 142 -8.59 11.81 4.71
CA THR A 142 -7.30 11.81 4.00
C THR A 142 -6.66 10.42 4.01
N LEU A 143 -6.70 9.73 5.15
CA LEU A 143 -6.23 8.36 5.28
C LEU A 143 -7.02 7.39 4.37
N TYR A 144 -8.33 7.59 4.26
CA TYR A 144 -9.16 6.80 3.36
C TYR A 144 -8.85 7.04 1.87
N LEU A 145 -8.62 8.30 1.47
CA LEU A 145 -8.21 8.62 0.10
C LEU A 145 -6.90 7.92 -0.28
N LEU A 146 -5.97 7.83 0.67
CA LEU A 146 -4.76 7.06 0.49
C LEU A 146 -5.05 5.57 0.30
N HIS A 147 -6.00 4.98 1.04
CA HIS A 147 -6.40 3.58 0.79
C HIS A 147 -6.94 3.38 -0.62
N ILE A 148 -7.72 4.33 -1.14
CA ILE A 148 -8.21 4.29 -2.52
C ILE A 148 -7.03 4.33 -3.51
N TYR A 149 -6.06 5.23 -3.30
CA TYR A 149 -4.84 5.28 -4.13
C TYR A 149 -4.14 3.93 -4.18
N TRP A 150 -3.89 3.31 -3.03
CA TRP A 150 -3.22 2.00 -2.97
C TRP A 150 -4.09 0.87 -3.55
N SER A 151 -5.42 0.94 -3.41
CA SER A 151 -6.35 -0.03 -4.01
C SER A 151 -6.27 -0.01 -5.53
N TYR A 152 -6.09 1.18 -6.13
CA TYR A 152 -5.84 1.30 -7.57
C TYR A 152 -4.59 0.51 -7.99
N PHE A 153 -3.47 0.62 -7.27
CA PHE A 153 -2.27 -0.18 -7.56
C PHE A 153 -2.52 -1.68 -7.48
N ILE A 154 -3.26 -2.13 -6.46
CA ILE A 154 -3.61 -3.55 -6.30
C ILE A 154 -4.46 -4.04 -7.48
N VAL A 155 -5.44 -3.26 -7.93
CA VAL A 155 -6.28 -3.60 -9.10
C VAL A 155 -5.45 -3.65 -10.39
N VAL A 156 -4.55 -2.68 -10.60
CA VAL A 156 -3.65 -2.67 -11.76
C VAL A 156 -2.78 -3.93 -11.77
N MET A 157 -2.22 -4.31 -10.62
CA MET A 157 -1.41 -5.52 -10.50
C MET A 157 -2.23 -6.79 -10.77
N LEU A 158 -3.46 -6.88 -10.27
CA LEU A 158 -4.37 -7.98 -10.57
C LEU A 158 -4.69 -8.08 -12.07
N GLY A 159 -4.92 -6.93 -12.73
CA GLY A 159 -5.16 -6.86 -14.17
C GLY A 159 -3.96 -7.36 -14.97
N LYS A 160 -2.73 -7.03 -14.56
CA LYS A 160 -1.50 -7.52 -15.19
C LYS A 160 -1.33 -9.04 -15.03
N ILE A 161 -1.60 -9.57 -13.83
CA ILE A 161 -1.56 -11.01 -13.55
C ILE A 161 -2.59 -11.76 -14.41
N ALA A 162 -3.82 -11.24 -14.51
CA ALA A 162 -4.88 -11.85 -15.31
C ALA A 162 -4.57 -11.87 -16.82
N MET A 163 -3.82 -10.87 -17.32
CA MET A 163 -3.40 -10.80 -18.72
C MET A 163 -2.21 -11.71 -19.05
N GLY A 164 -1.67 -12.47 -18.08
CA GLY A 164 -0.56 -13.40 -18.30
C GLY A 164 0.79 -12.75 -18.56
N ARG A 165 0.89 -11.41 -18.43
CA ARG A 165 2.19 -10.73 -18.33
C ARG A 165 2.72 -11.00 -16.93
N MET A 166 3.54 -12.04 -16.78
CA MET A 166 4.26 -12.26 -15.52
C MET A 166 4.95 -10.94 -15.17
N PRO A 167 4.71 -10.36 -13.98
CA PRO A 167 5.46 -9.21 -13.53
C PRO A 167 6.89 -9.72 -13.33
N LYS A 168 7.74 -9.51 -14.33
CA LYS A 168 9.18 -9.48 -14.11
C LYS A 168 9.36 -8.51 -12.95
N ILE A 169 10.04 -8.95 -11.89
CA ILE A 169 10.22 -8.23 -10.62
C ILE A 169 11.14 -7.02 -10.88
N GLU A 170 10.68 -6.09 -11.70
CA GLU A 170 11.20 -4.76 -11.93
C GLU A 170 10.09 -3.85 -11.47
N ASP A 171 10.07 -3.66 -10.15
CA ASP A 171 9.50 -2.55 -9.40
C ASP A 171 8.64 -1.59 -10.26
N GLU A 172 7.39 -1.99 -10.55
CA GLU A 172 6.46 -1.28 -11.44
C GLU A 172 5.94 0.06 -10.85
N ARG A 173 6.61 0.54 -9.82
CA ARG A 173 6.36 1.77 -9.07
C ARG A 173 6.98 3.01 -9.72
N ASP A 174 7.76 2.81 -10.77
CA ASP A 174 8.24 3.85 -11.67
C ASP A 174 7.32 3.88 -12.91
N PHE A 175 6.13 4.49 -12.79
CA PHE A 175 5.35 4.85 -13.98
C PHE A 175 6.12 5.94 -14.73
N ASP A 176 6.78 5.52 -15.82
CA ASP A 176 7.38 6.38 -16.84
C ASP A 176 6.36 7.42 -17.30
N SER A 177 6.69 8.67 -17.03
CA SER A 177 6.15 9.80 -17.74
C SER A 177 6.81 9.84 -19.12
N ASP A 178 6.31 9.05 -20.08
CA ASP A 178 6.57 9.26 -21.50
C ASP A 178 5.46 8.64 -22.34
N THR A 179 4.41 9.42 -22.60
CA THR A 179 3.51 9.20 -23.73
C THR A 179 3.42 10.50 -24.52
N SER A 180 4.25 10.62 -25.56
CA SER A 180 3.82 11.28 -26.79
C SER A 180 4.68 10.88 -27.99
N SER A 181 3.99 10.50 -29.07
CA SER A 181 4.37 10.62 -30.48
C SER A 181 5.53 9.78 -31.03
N ASN A 182 5.25 8.62 -31.63
CA ASN A 182 4.94 8.53 -33.06
C ASN A 182 4.95 7.07 -33.54
N GLY A 183 3.80 6.63 -34.05
CA GLY A 183 3.70 5.39 -34.80
C GLY A 183 4.37 5.52 -36.17
N VAL A 184 5.17 4.53 -36.54
CA VAL A 184 5.30 4.08 -37.93
C VAL A 184 5.38 2.57 -37.92
N CYS A 185 4.34 1.95 -38.46
CA CYS A 185 4.30 0.54 -38.82
C CYS A 185 4.91 0.39 -40.22
N LYS A 186 5.87 -0.53 -40.43
CA LYS A 186 6.10 -1.16 -41.74
C LYS A 186 6.53 -2.65 -41.57
N PRO A 187 5.99 -3.57 -42.40
CA PRO A 187 6.17 -5.01 -42.24
C PRO A 187 7.21 -5.64 -43.20
N ALA A 188 7.49 -6.91 -42.91
CA ALA A 188 7.98 -8.01 -43.77
C ALA A 188 9.45 -8.00 -44.27
N MET A 189 10.20 -9.07 -43.95
CA MET A 189 10.45 -10.19 -44.88
C MET A 189 11.46 -11.19 -44.30
N ALA A 190 11.15 -12.48 -44.49
CA ALA A 190 11.98 -13.63 -44.16
C ALA A 190 13.00 -13.97 -45.26
N ASN A 191 14.13 -14.58 -44.85
CA ASN A 191 15.07 -15.47 -45.56
C ASN A 191 16.45 -15.22 -44.93
N GLY A 192 17.26 -16.18 -44.48
CA GLY A 192 17.47 -17.56 -44.87
C GLY A 192 19.00 -17.74 -44.96
N ILE A 193 19.49 -18.94 -44.60
CA ILE A 193 20.80 -19.52 -45.02
C ILE A 193 22.06 -19.16 -44.19
N ARG A 194 22.34 -20.04 -43.21
CA ARG A 194 23.55 -20.90 -43.07
C ARG A 194 24.83 -20.49 -43.85
N LYS A 195 25.92 -20.09 -43.17
CA LYS A 195 27.28 -20.72 -43.21
C LYS A 195 28.40 -19.82 -42.65
N LYS A 196 29.21 -20.45 -41.80
CA LYS A 196 30.71 -20.48 -41.73
C LYS A 196 31.57 -19.23 -41.50
N GLU A 197 32.54 -19.49 -40.61
CA GLU A 197 33.98 -19.16 -40.63
C GLU A 197 34.50 -17.82 -40.07
N LYS A 198 35.33 -18.00 -39.02
CA LYS A 198 36.65 -17.40 -38.74
C LYS A 198 36.79 -15.88 -38.57
N SER A 199 37.27 -15.50 -37.39
CA SER A 199 38.47 -14.69 -37.10
C SER A 199 38.46 -14.40 -35.59
N GLN A 200 39.54 -14.37 -34.82
CA GLN A 200 40.98 -14.56 -35.02
C GLN A 200 41.56 -14.74 -33.61
#